data_AF-A0A0F2CAQ6-F1
#
_entry.id   AF-A0A0F2CAQ6-F1
#
_cell.length_a   1.000
_cell.length_b   1.000
_cell.length_c   1.000
_cell.angle_alpha   90.00
_cell.angle_beta   90.00
_cell.angle_gamma   90.00
#
_symmetry.space_group_name_H-M   'P 1'
#
loop_
_entity.id
_entity.type
_entity.pdbx_description
1 polymer ?
#
loop_
_entity_poly.entity_id
_entity_poly.type
_entity_poly.pdbx_seq_one_letter_code
_entity_poly.pdbx_strand_id
1 'polypeptide(L)'
;MSEQRTRPVAYAVWLIIAGVVGWFAAFQLTVEKFALLKNPAEALACDVSPFIQCSKNLESWQGEVFGFPNPLLGLTGWMAPIVIGVAILAGARFPRWFWAAFGAGITLAFGFVCWLIGQSLYDLYVLCPWCMVTWAVTIPTFFATMLHLTRNGTFTRNEKTQERAGKMMIWVPLATIVAYAVIIMMAQLQGLEFLGEMAKLIF
;
A
#
# COMPACT_ATOMS: atom_id res chain seq x y z
N MET A 1 -16.10 -4.43 34.91
CA MET A 1 -14.92 -5.16 34.39
C MET A 1 -15.19 -5.51 32.93
N SER A 2 -14.80 -4.64 31.99
CA SER A 2 -15.07 -4.89 30.56
C SER A 2 -14.17 -6.02 30.07
N GLU A 3 -14.78 -7.03 29.48
CA GLU A 3 -14.15 -8.17 28.80
C GLU A 3 -12.85 -7.76 28.09
N GLN A 4 -11.83 -8.58 28.27
CA GLN A 4 -10.60 -8.51 27.51
C GLN A 4 -10.93 -8.71 26.03
N ARG A 5 -11.22 -7.62 25.32
CA ARG A 5 -11.17 -7.60 23.86
C ARG A 5 -9.74 -7.96 23.49
N THR A 6 -9.55 -9.21 23.07
CA THR A 6 -8.27 -9.85 22.79
C THR A 6 -7.38 -8.91 21.98
N ARG A 7 -6.13 -8.73 22.42
CA ARG A 7 -5.14 -7.89 21.72
C ARG A 7 -5.10 -8.36 20.26
N PRO A 8 -5.27 -7.47 19.26
CA PRO A 8 -5.34 -7.87 17.86
C PRO A 8 -3.93 -8.14 17.31
N VAL A 9 -3.26 -9.18 17.82
CA VAL A 9 -1.85 -9.49 17.54
C VAL A 9 -1.60 -9.68 16.05
N ALA A 10 -2.46 -10.44 15.35
CA ALA A 10 -2.31 -10.67 13.92
C ALA A 10 -2.35 -9.37 13.09
N TYR A 11 -3.24 -8.43 13.46
CA TYR A 11 -3.32 -7.13 12.79
C TYR A 11 -2.08 -6.27 13.11
N ALA A 12 -1.61 -6.28 14.36
CA ALA A 12 -0.41 -5.55 14.75
C ALA A 12 0.84 -6.04 14.02
N VAL A 13 1.04 -7.37 13.94
CA VAL A 13 2.13 -7.99 13.18
C VAL A 13 2.04 -7.64 11.70
N TRP A 14 0.83 -7.68 11.12
CA TRP A 14 0.61 -7.26 9.74
C TRP A 14 1.00 -5.79 9.51
N LEU A 15 0.60 -4.86 10.37
CA LEU A 15 0.96 -3.45 10.25
C LEU A 15 2.48 -3.22 10.26
N ILE A 16 3.21 -3.97 11.08
CA ILE A 16 4.68 -3.90 11.14
C ILE A 16 5.29 -4.41 9.83
N ILE A 17 4.87 -5.59 9.37
CA ILE A 17 5.41 -6.20 8.13
C ILE A 17 5.10 -5.30 6.92
N ALA A 18 3.82 -4.92 6.75
CA ALA A 18 3.39 -4.03 5.68
C ALA A 18 4.11 -2.68 5.75
N GLY A 19 4.26 -2.14 6.96
CA GLY A 19 4.99 -0.90 7.21
C GLY A 19 6.46 -0.97 6.79
N VAL A 20 7.19 -2.00 7.21
CA VAL A 20 8.61 -2.18 6.86
C VAL A 20 8.79 -2.38 5.36
N VAL A 21 7.97 -3.23 4.74
CA VAL A 21 8.04 -3.49 3.29
C VAL A 21 7.69 -2.23 2.49
N GLY A 22 6.63 -1.52 2.86
CA GLY A 22 6.23 -0.28 2.21
C GLY A 22 7.25 0.84 2.38
N TRP A 23 7.84 0.96 3.58
CA TRP A 23 8.91 1.90 3.86
C TRP A 23 10.16 1.58 3.03
N PHE A 24 10.53 0.31 2.91
CA PHE A 24 11.68 -0.11 2.10
C PHE A 24 11.47 0.21 0.62
N ALA A 25 10.28 -0.05 0.07
CA ALA A 25 9.95 0.32 -1.30
C ALA A 25 10.04 1.84 -1.53
N ALA A 26 9.54 2.64 -0.59
CA ALA A 26 9.64 4.10 -0.64
C ALA A 26 11.10 4.59 -0.54
N PHE A 27 11.92 3.93 0.28
CA PHE A 27 13.35 4.20 0.38
C PHE A 27 14.06 3.94 -0.94
N GLN A 28 13.81 2.78 -1.57
CA GLN A 28 14.39 2.45 -2.87
C GLN A 28 13.97 3.45 -3.95
N LEU A 29 12.68 3.80 -4.05
CA LEU A 29 12.22 4.85 -4.96
C LEU A 29 12.91 6.19 -4.72
N THR A 30 13.20 6.54 -3.47
CA THR A 30 13.90 7.78 -3.12
C THR A 30 15.36 7.74 -3.58
N VAL A 31 16.04 6.62 -3.35
CA VAL A 31 17.42 6.40 -3.81
C VAL A 31 17.50 6.47 -5.33
N GLU A 32 16.58 5.80 -6.03
CA GLU A 32 16.48 5.78 -7.49
C GLU A 32 16.20 7.20 -8.04
N LYS A 33 15.33 7.98 -7.40
CA LYS A 33 15.11 9.38 -7.76
C LYS A 33 16.38 10.22 -7.61
N PHE A 34 17.15 10.02 -6.55
CA PHE A 34 18.42 10.71 -6.37
C PHE A 34 19.50 10.28 -7.38
N ALA A 35 19.51 9.01 -7.79
CA ALA A 35 20.39 8.54 -8.84
C ALA A 35 20.05 9.21 -10.18
N LEU A 36 18.76 9.26 -10.52
CA LEU A 36 18.26 9.91 -11.74
C LEU A 36 18.60 11.40 -11.79
N LEU A 37 18.46 12.10 -10.66
CA LEU A 37 18.82 13.52 -10.57
C LEU A 37 20.33 13.77 -10.73
N LYS A 38 21.18 12.79 -10.40
CA LYS A 38 22.64 12.90 -10.59
C LYS A 38 23.04 12.59 -12.03
N ASN A 39 22.43 11.57 -12.63
CA ASN A 39 22.73 11.09 -13.98
C ASN A 39 21.44 10.94 -14.81
N PRO A 40 20.87 12.02 -15.36
CA PRO A 40 19.56 11.96 -16.06
C PRO A 40 19.57 11.15 -17.36
N ALA A 41 20.74 10.85 -17.93
CA ALA A 41 20.89 10.11 -19.18
C ALA A 41 21.08 8.59 -18.96
N GLU A 42 21.21 8.13 -17.72
CA GLU A 42 21.40 6.71 -17.40
C GLU A 42 20.06 6.06 -17.05
N ALA A 43 19.82 4.87 -17.60
CA ALA A 43 18.68 4.04 -17.21
C ALA A 43 18.85 3.57 -15.75
N LEU A 44 17.75 3.51 -15.01
CA LEU A 44 17.78 3.05 -13.62
C LEU A 44 17.91 1.53 -13.55
N ALA A 45 18.43 1.02 -12.43
CA ALA A 45 18.63 -0.42 -12.24
C ALA A 45 17.32 -1.22 -12.27
N CYS A 46 16.19 -0.55 -11.98
CA CYS A 46 14.86 -1.13 -12.03
C CYS A 46 14.13 -0.93 -13.37
N ASP A 47 14.79 -0.36 -14.38
CA ASP A 47 14.29 -0.30 -15.75
C ASP A 47 14.68 -1.59 -16.49
N VAL A 48 13.84 -2.61 -16.40
CA VAL A 48 14.15 -3.96 -16.92
C VAL A 48 13.57 -4.22 -18.30
N SER A 49 12.60 -3.42 -18.74
CA SER A 49 11.93 -3.60 -20.04
C SER A 49 11.22 -2.32 -20.50
N PRO A 50 10.71 -2.27 -21.75
CA PRO A 50 9.92 -1.14 -22.23
C PRO A 50 8.62 -0.89 -21.43
N PHE A 51 8.08 -1.94 -20.80
CA PHE A 51 6.87 -1.86 -19.99
C PHE A 51 7.17 -1.74 -18.49
N ILE A 52 8.39 -2.04 -18.06
CA ILE A 52 8.82 -1.94 -16.66
C ILE A 52 9.87 -0.83 -16.55
N GLN A 53 9.39 0.39 -16.30
CA GLN A 53 10.20 1.60 -16.23
C GLN A 53 9.90 2.38 -14.94
N CYS A 54 10.85 2.39 -14.03
CA CYS A 54 10.82 3.19 -12.82
C CYS A 54 11.14 4.66 -13.12
N SER A 55 12.12 4.91 -13.99
CA SER A 55 12.56 6.26 -14.39
C SER A 55 11.40 7.10 -14.91
N LYS A 56 10.67 6.57 -15.90
CA LYS A 56 9.49 7.22 -16.48
C LYS A 56 8.42 7.60 -15.45
N ASN A 57 8.20 6.77 -14.44
CA ASN A 57 7.29 7.08 -13.33
C ASN A 57 7.84 8.21 -12.45
N LEU A 58 9.13 8.16 -12.11
CA LEU A 58 9.79 9.13 -11.24
C LEU A 58 9.99 10.50 -11.88
N GLU A 59 10.11 10.60 -13.20
CA GLU A 59 10.23 11.87 -13.94
C GLU A 59 8.89 12.50 -14.27
N SER A 60 7.82 11.72 -14.24
CA SER A 60 6.48 12.19 -14.50
C SER A 60 6.04 13.22 -13.45
N TRP A 61 5.18 14.16 -13.85
CA TRP A 61 4.58 15.10 -12.89
C TRP A 61 3.71 14.37 -11.86
N GLN A 62 3.15 13.21 -12.22
CA GLN A 62 2.44 12.32 -11.31
C GLN A 62 3.36 11.78 -10.19
N GLY A 63 4.66 11.65 -10.45
CA GLY A 63 5.68 11.27 -9.47
C GLY A 63 5.96 12.35 -8.42
N GLU A 64 5.49 13.59 -8.64
CA GLU A 64 5.74 14.77 -7.82
C GLU A 64 4.48 15.64 -7.62
N VAL A 65 3.32 15.01 -7.38
CA VAL A 65 2.00 15.68 -7.34
C VAL A 65 1.95 16.88 -6.38
N PHE A 66 2.68 16.81 -5.27
CA PHE A 66 2.70 17.84 -4.24
C PHE A 66 3.90 18.80 -4.37
N GLY A 67 4.59 18.80 -5.51
CA GLY A 67 5.79 19.61 -5.75
C GLY A 67 7.07 19.02 -5.15
N PHE A 68 7.02 17.76 -4.70
CA PHE A 68 8.17 17.00 -4.23
C PHE A 68 7.97 15.51 -4.55
N PRO A 69 9.05 14.70 -4.56
CA PRO A 69 8.95 13.27 -4.85
C PRO A 69 7.98 12.54 -3.92
N ASN A 70 6.94 11.93 -4.50
CA ASN A 70 5.97 11.11 -3.79
C ASN A 70 6.59 10.03 -2.87
N PRO A 71 7.75 9.40 -3.19
CA PRO A 71 8.41 8.46 -2.29
C PRO A 71 8.67 9.01 -0.87
N LEU A 72 8.83 10.33 -0.72
CA LEU A 72 8.99 10.97 0.59
C LEU A 72 7.71 10.87 1.46
N LEU A 73 6.53 10.87 0.84
CA LEU A 73 5.27 10.56 1.53
C LEU A 73 5.27 9.12 2.06
N GLY A 74 5.83 8.18 1.30
CA GLY A 74 5.96 6.79 1.73
C GLY A 74 6.89 6.65 2.93
N LEU A 75 8.06 7.30 2.91
CA LEU A 75 9.04 7.27 4.01
C LEU A 75 8.46 7.79 5.32
N THR A 76 7.59 8.80 5.26
CA THR A 76 6.95 9.40 6.44
C THR A 76 5.68 8.66 6.85
N GLY A 77 4.84 8.29 5.88
CA GLY A 77 3.54 7.65 6.12
C GLY A 77 3.64 6.22 6.65
N TRP A 78 4.56 5.40 6.14
CA TRP A 78 4.70 4.01 6.57
C TRP A 78 5.22 3.84 7.99
N MET A 79 5.80 4.89 8.58
CA MET A 79 6.19 4.89 9.99
C MET A 79 4.99 4.75 10.92
N ALA A 80 3.83 5.30 10.57
CA ALA A 80 2.64 5.23 11.42
C ALA A 80 2.17 3.77 11.65
N PRO A 81 1.96 2.93 10.62
CA PRO A 81 1.68 1.51 10.80
C PRO A 81 2.71 0.76 11.66
N ILE A 82 4.01 1.03 11.46
CA ILE A 82 5.09 0.37 12.23
C ILE A 82 4.94 0.71 13.72
N VAL A 83 4.88 2.00 14.06
CA VAL A 83 4.78 2.49 15.44
C VAL A 83 3.49 1.99 16.10
N ILE A 84 2.36 2.06 15.40
CA ILE A 84 1.07 1.63 15.92
C ILE A 84 1.06 0.11 16.14
N GLY A 85 1.61 -0.67 15.20
CA GLY A 85 1.76 -2.11 15.35
C GLY A 85 2.56 -2.49 16.59
N VAL A 86 3.74 -1.87 16.78
CA VAL A 86 4.58 -2.09 17.98
C VAL A 86 3.84 -1.67 19.25
N ALA A 87 3.16 -0.52 19.25
CA ALA A 87 2.42 -0.03 20.40
C ALA A 87 1.28 -0.99 20.80
N ILE A 88 0.56 -1.59 19.84
CA ILE A 88 -0.46 -2.60 20.12
C ILE A 88 0.16 -3.84 20.78
N LEU A 89 1.31 -4.30 20.30
CA LEU A 89 2.03 -5.45 20.88
C LEU A 89 2.50 -5.16 22.32
N ALA A 90 2.98 -3.93 22.56
CA ALA A 90 3.32 -3.43 23.90
C ALA A 90 2.10 -3.30 24.82
N GLY A 91 0.88 -3.28 24.26
CA GLY A 91 -0.37 -3.22 25.02
C GLY A 91 -1.04 -1.86 25.08
N ALA A 92 -0.57 -0.90 24.29
CA ALA A 92 -1.20 0.41 24.19
C ALA A 92 -2.66 0.27 23.74
N ARG A 93 -3.51 1.14 24.31
CA ARG A 93 -4.92 1.26 23.92
C ARG A 93 -5.15 2.66 23.40
N PHE A 94 -5.66 2.75 22.19
CA PHE A 94 -5.93 4.02 21.54
C PHE A 94 -7.42 4.38 21.62
N PRO A 95 -7.75 5.67 21.80
CA PRO A 95 -9.13 6.15 21.76
C PRO A 95 -9.70 6.07 20.33
N ARG A 96 -11.03 6.17 20.22
CA ARG A 96 -11.75 6.07 18.92
C ARG A 96 -11.31 7.12 17.90
N TRP A 97 -11.03 8.35 18.33
CA TRP A 97 -10.61 9.42 17.42
C TRP A 97 -9.25 9.12 16.77
N PHE A 98 -8.35 8.47 17.51
CA PHE A 98 -7.03 8.08 17.02
C PHE A 98 -7.18 7.02 15.93
N TRP A 99 -8.03 6.02 16.18
CA TRP A 99 -8.37 5.01 15.17
C TRP A 99 -9.04 5.61 13.94
N ALA A 100 -9.92 6.60 14.09
CA ALA A 100 -10.53 7.30 12.97
C ALA A 100 -9.48 8.06 12.14
N ALA A 101 -8.54 8.76 12.79
CA ALA A 101 -7.46 9.47 12.11
C ALA A 101 -6.51 8.50 11.38
N PHE A 102 -6.13 7.39 12.02
CA PHE A 102 -5.33 6.35 11.38
C PHE A 102 -6.05 5.75 10.17
N GLY A 103 -7.35 5.45 10.31
CA GLY A 103 -8.20 4.98 9.23
C GLY A 103 -8.29 5.94 8.05
N ALA A 104 -8.43 7.24 8.34
CA ALA A 104 -8.41 8.29 7.32
C ALA A 104 -7.07 8.31 6.58
N GLY A 105 -5.94 8.24 7.28
CA GLY A 105 -4.61 8.17 6.67
C GLY A 105 -4.46 6.95 5.74
N ILE A 106 -4.84 5.76 6.19
CA ILE A 106 -4.80 4.54 5.36
C ILE A 106 -5.74 4.64 4.15
N THR A 107 -6.92 5.26 4.31
CA THR A 107 -7.87 5.46 3.21
C THR A 107 -7.34 6.44 2.17
N LEU A 108 -6.72 7.53 2.60
CA LEU A 108 -6.06 8.49 1.70
C LEU A 108 -4.89 7.83 0.95
N ALA A 109 -4.07 7.04 1.65
CA ALA A 109 -2.99 6.29 1.02
C ALA A 109 -3.52 5.30 -0.03
N PHE A 110 -4.58 4.56 0.28
CA PHE A 110 -5.23 3.65 -0.66
C PHE A 110 -5.79 4.38 -1.89
N GLY A 111 -6.51 5.49 -1.68
CA GLY A 111 -7.04 6.30 -2.78
C GLY A 111 -5.94 6.87 -3.67
N PHE A 112 -4.86 7.37 -3.07
CA PHE A 112 -3.70 7.89 -3.80
C PHE A 112 -3.00 6.80 -4.61
N VAL A 113 -2.83 5.61 -4.02
CA VAL A 113 -2.32 4.43 -4.74
C VAL A 113 -3.24 4.09 -5.91
N CYS A 114 -4.56 3.98 -5.70
CA CYS A 114 -5.50 3.70 -6.80
C CYS A 114 -5.40 4.70 -7.94
N TRP A 115 -5.23 5.99 -7.63
CA TRP A 115 -5.01 7.02 -8.62
C TRP A 115 -3.67 6.83 -9.37
N LEU A 116 -2.56 6.58 -8.67
CA LEU A 116 -1.25 6.33 -9.29
C LEU A 116 -1.23 5.08 -10.19
N ILE A 117 -1.99 4.04 -9.82
CA ILE A 117 -2.21 2.88 -10.70
C ILE A 117 -2.85 3.33 -12.01
N GLY A 118 -3.92 4.11 -11.90
CA GLY A 118 -4.63 4.65 -13.06
C GLY A 118 -3.68 5.46 -13.96
N GLN A 119 -2.88 6.35 -13.37
CA GLN A 119 -1.87 7.10 -14.12
C GLN A 119 -0.85 6.19 -14.81
N SER A 120 -0.38 5.14 -14.13
CA SER A 120 0.57 4.17 -14.69
C SER A 120 -0.02 3.39 -15.87
N LEU A 121 -1.30 2.99 -15.77
CA LEU A 121 -1.97 2.16 -16.78
C LEU A 121 -2.53 2.94 -17.97
N TYR A 122 -3.07 4.14 -17.75
CA TYR A 122 -3.84 4.87 -18.77
C TYR A 122 -3.10 6.09 -19.35
N ASP A 123 -2.11 6.64 -18.64
CA ASP A 123 -1.36 7.81 -19.09
C ASP A 123 0.10 7.46 -19.44
N LEU A 124 0.77 6.71 -18.57
CA LEU A 124 2.20 6.40 -18.73
C LEU A 124 2.45 5.09 -19.50
N TYR A 125 1.52 4.13 -19.46
CA TYR A 125 1.64 2.80 -20.05
C TYR A 125 2.92 2.05 -19.62
N VAL A 126 3.30 2.18 -18.35
CA VAL A 126 4.44 1.48 -17.75
C VAL A 126 4.15 1.08 -16.32
N LEU A 127 4.91 0.11 -15.80
CA LEU A 127 4.83 -0.38 -14.43
C LEU A 127 6.18 -0.21 -13.74
N CYS A 128 6.16 0.22 -12.48
CA CYS A 128 7.38 0.36 -11.67
C CYS A 128 7.41 -0.73 -10.59
N PRO A 129 8.46 -1.57 -10.51
CA PRO A 129 8.52 -2.65 -9.51
C PRO A 129 8.39 -2.17 -8.07
N TRP A 130 8.99 -1.04 -7.74
CA TRP A 130 8.93 -0.51 -6.37
C TRP A 130 7.56 0.09 -6.03
N CYS A 131 6.93 0.82 -6.96
CA CYS A 131 5.51 1.19 -6.83
C CYS A 131 4.66 -0.07 -6.68
N MET A 132 5.05 -1.15 -7.39
CA MET A 132 4.37 -2.42 -7.31
C MET A 132 4.58 -3.17 -5.98
N VAL A 133 5.58 -2.81 -5.19
CA VAL A 133 5.70 -3.30 -3.81
C VAL A 133 4.82 -2.43 -2.90
N THR A 134 4.78 -1.11 -3.10
CA THR A 134 3.98 -0.19 -2.28
C THR A 134 2.49 -0.51 -2.32
N TRP A 135 1.89 -0.68 -3.50
CA TRP A 135 0.46 -1.03 -3.58
C TRP A 135 0.17 -2.43 -3.03
N ALA A 136 1.15 -3.36 -3.05
CA ALA A 136 1.00 -4.74 -2.65
C ALA A 136 0.84 -4.89 -1.13
N VAL A 137 1.31 -3.90 -0.38
CA VAL A 137 1.09 -3.81 1.06
C VAL A 137 -0.02 -2.81 1.42
N THR A 138 -0.26 -1.79 0.59
CA THR A 138 -1.31 -0.78 0.85
C THR A 138 -2.71 -1.38 0.76
N ILE A 139 -3.00 -2.14 -0.30
CA ILE A 139 -4.32 -2.74 -0.56
C ILE A 139 -4.79 -3.68 0.57
N PRO A 140 -4.01 -4.71 0.97
CA PRO A 140 -4.38 -5.55 2.11
C PRO A 140 -4.46 -4.79 3.43
N THR A 141 -3.58 -3.80 3.64
CA THR A 141 -3.62 -2.96 4.84
C THR A 141 -4.89 -2.14 4.92
N PHE A 142 -5.39 -1.62 3.79
CA PHE A 142 -6.68 -0.94 3.72
C PHE A 142 -7.82 -1.85 4.15
N PHE A 143 -7.96 -3.03 3.54
CA PHE A 143 -9.03 -3.98 3.89
C PHE A 143 -8.97 -4.41 5.36
N ALA A 144 -7.77 -4.76 5.84
CA ALA A 144 -7.56 -5.13 7.24
C ALA A 144 -7.93 -3.98 8.19
N THR A 145 -7.58 -2.75 7.84
CA THR A 145 -7.88 -1.56 8.65
C THR A 145 -9.37 -1.24 8.66
N MET A 146 -10.06 -1.29 7.52
CA MET A 146 -11.51 -1.04 7.47
C MET A 146 -12.31 -2.05 8.33
N LEU A 147 -11.92 -3.33 8.27
CA LEU A 147 -12.51 -4.34 9.14
C LEU A 147 -12.11 -4.14 10.61
N HIS A 148 -10.86 -3.75 10.90
CA HIS A 148 -10.43 -3.45 12.25
C HIS A 148 -11.20 -2.28 12.87
N LEU A 149 -11.42 -1.19 12.13
CA LEU A 149 -12.19 -0.02 12.58
C LEU A 149 -13.67 -0.32 12.78
N THR A 150 -14.21 -1.26 12.00
CA THR A 150 -15.57 -1.75 12.23
C THR A 150 -15.60 -2.61 13.50
N ARG A 151 -14.67 -3.56 13.64
CA ARG A 151 -14.56 -4.48 14.77
C ARG A 151 -14.31 -3.76 16.09
N ASN A 152 -13.40 -2.78 16.13
CA ASN A 152 -13.05 -2.02 17.32
C ASN A 152 -14.14 -0.98 17.72
N GLY A 153 -15.18 -0.88 16.90
CA GLY A 153 -16.34 -0.04 17.11
C GLY A 153 -16.19 1.39 16.61
N THR A 154 -15.07 1.77 15.99
CA THR A 154 -14.83 3.14 15.48
C THR A 154 -15.93 3.57 14.51
N PHE A 155 -16.32 2.71 13.56
CA PHE A 155 -17.38 3.02 12.60
C PHE A 155 -18.80 2.71 13.09
N THR A 156 -18.97 1.76 14.01
CA THR A 156 -20.31 1.35 14.47
C THR A 156 -20.34 0.94 15.93
N ARG A 157 -21.44 1.25 16.62
CA ARG A 157 -21.71 0.78 17.98
C ARG A 157 -22.51 -0.53 18.03
N ASN A 158 -22.93 -1.05 16.88
CA ASN A 158 -23.72 -2.28 16.83
C ASN A 158 -22.83 -3.53 17.00
N GLU A 159 -23.06 -4.28 18.08
CA GLU A 159 -22.29 -5.49 18.44
C GLU A 159 -22.35 -6.57 17.36
N LYS A 160 -23.51 -6.78 16.72
CA LYS A 160 -23.66 -7.77 15.63
C LYS A 160 -22.76 -7.44 14.44
N THR A 161 -22.62 -6.15 14.11
CA THR A 161 -21.76 -5.68 13.03
C THR A 161 -20.28 -5.82 13.40
N GLN A 162 -19.93 -5.57 14.67
CA GLN A 162 -18.56 -5.77 15.17
C GLN A 162 -18.13 -7.25 15.12
N GLU A 163 -19.03 -8.17 15.50
CA GLU A 163 -18.76 -9.61 15.45
C GLU A 163 -18.60 -10.12 14.01
N ARG A 164 -19.48 -9.67 13.10
CA ARG A 164 -19.37 -9.97 11.66
C ARG A 164 -18.05 -9.47 11.09
N ALA A 165 -17.62 -8.25 11.43
CA ALA A 165 -16.32 -7.73 11.01
C ALA A 165 -15.15 -8.59 11.51
N GLY A 166 -15.25 -9.12 12.74
CA GLY A 166 -14.26 -10.07 13.25
C GLY A 166 -14.16 -11.35 12.41
N LYS A 167 -15.30 -11.92 12.03
CA LYS A 167 -15.36 -13.10 11.14
C LYS A 167 -14.87 -12.79 9.72
N MET A 168 -15.10 -11.57 9.23
CA MET A 168 -14.68 -11.15 7.89
C MET A 168 -13.16 -10.96 7.73
N MET A 169 -12.39 -10.84 8.80
CA MET A 169 -10.93 -10.66 8.73
C MET A 169 -10.22 -11.79 7.97
N ILE A 170 -10.74 -13.02 8.01
CA ILE A 170 -10.16 -14.16 7.28
C ILE A 170 -10.26 -14.01 5.76
N TRP A 171 -11.16 -13.14 5.27
CA TRP A 171 -11.38 -12.91 3.85
C TRP A 171 -10.53 -11.77 3.28
N VAL A 172 -9.72 -11.09 4.11
CA VAL A 172 -8.79 -10.04 3.65
C VAL A 172 -7.85 -10.55 2.55
N PRO A 173 -7.23 -11.75 2.65
CA PRO A 173 -6.41 -12.29 1.57
C PRO A 173 -7.20 -12.46 0.27
N LEU A 174 -8.43 -13.00 0.34
CA LEU A 174 -9.27 -13.16 -0.85
C LEU A 174 -9.62 -11.81 -1.48
N ALA A 175 -10.06 -10.84 -0.68
CA ALA A 175 -10.36 -9.49 -1.18
C ALA A 175 -9.15 -8.84 -1.85
N THR A 176 -7.96 -9.08 -1.30
CA THR A 176 -6.69 -8.59 -1.86
C THR A 176 -6.35 -9.28 -3.18
N ILE A 177 -6.50 -10.61 -3.26
CA ILE A 177 -6.29 -11.37 -4.50
C ILE A 177 -7.24 -10.89 -5.59
N VAL A 178 -8.52 -10.68 -5.27
CA VAL A 178 -9.51 -10.15 -6.21
C VAL A 178 -9.12 -8.75 -6.69
N ALA A 179 -8.65 -7.88 -5.79
CA ALA A 179 -8.18 -6.55 -6.17
C ALA A 179 -6.98 -6.63 -7.14
N TYR A 180 -6.02 -7.51 -6.91
CA TYR A 180 -4.90 -7.72 -7.85
C TYR A 180 -5.36 -8.31 -9.18
N ALA A 181 -6.29 -9.27 -9.17
CA ALA A 181 -6.86 -9.81 -10.40
C ALA A 181 -7.52 -8.73 -11.25
N VAL A 182 -8.25 -7.80 -10.60
CA VAL A 182 -8.85 -6.64 -11.27
C VAL A 182 -7.78 -5.71 -11.84
N ILE A 183 -6.72 -5.42 -11.09
CA ILE A 183 -5.58 -4.61 -11.56
C ILE A 183 -4.90 -5.25 -12.77
N ILE A 184 -4.61 -6.55 -12.69
CA ILE A 184 -3.97 -7.31 -13.78
C ILE A 184 -4.87 -7.32 -15.02
N MET A 185 -6.17 -7.54 -14.84
CA MET A 185 -7.14 -7.48 -15.93
C MET A 185 -7.16 -6.09 -16.57
N MET A 186 -7.17 -5.02 -15.78
CA MET A 186 -7.09 -3.64 -16.30
C MET A 186 -5.80 -3.40 -17.08
N ALA A 187 -4.65 -3.89 -16.59
CA ALA A 187 -3.38 -3.77 -17.29
C ALA A 187 -3.41 -4.50 -18.65
N GLN A 188 -3.95 -5.72 -18.69
CA GLN A 188 -4.09 -6.50 -19.92
C GLN A 188 -5.01 -5.82 -20.95
N LEU A 189 -6.11 -5.21 -20.50
CA LEU A 189 -7.02 -4.47 -21.38
C LEU A 189 -6.36 -3.25 -22.02
N GLN A 190 -5.31 -2.70 -21.40
CA GLN A 190 -4.51 -1.61 -21.97
C GLN A 190 -3.36 -2.11 -22.86
N GLY A 191 -3.29 -3.41 -23.15
CA GLY A 191 -2.24 -3.99 -23.99
C GLY A 191 -0.88 -4.12 -23.30
N LEU A 192 -0.82 -3.93 -21.97
CA LEU A 192 0.37 -4.24 -21.19
C LEU A 192 0.45 -5.76 -21.06
N GLU A 193 1.41 -6.40 -21.74
CA GLU A 193 1.69 -7.85 -21.62
C GLU A 193 2.34 -8.20 -20.27
N PHE A 194 1.74 -7.75 -19.16
CA PHE A 194 2.26 -7.92 -17.81
C PHE A 194 2.63 -9.37 -17.50
N LEU A 195 1.77 -10.33 -17.86
CA LEU A 195 2.03 -11.75 -17.61
C LEU A 195 3.19 -12.29 -18.47
N GLY A 196 3.31 -11.85 -19.72
CA GLY A 196 4.38 -12.28 -20.62
C GLY A 196 5.73 -11.73 -20.19
N GLU A 197 5.77 -10.47 -19.78
CA GLU A 197 6.94 -9.79 -19.23
C GLU A 197 7.41 -10.39 -17.90
N MET A 198 6.48 -10.60 -16.96
CA MET A 198 6.82 -11.24 -15.69
C MET A 198 7.28 -12.70 -15.87
N ALA A 199 6.71 -13.43 -16.84
CA ALA A 199 7.17 -14.77 -17.17
C ALA A 199 8.62 -14.76 -17.69
N LYS A 200 9.00 -13.82 -18.56
CA LYS A 200 10.39 -13.67 -19.07
C LYS A 200 11.41 -13.28 -18.00
N LEU A 201 10.96 -12.63 -16.92
CA LEU A 201 11.83 -12.27 -15.80
C LEU A 201 12.04 -13.41 -14.81
N ILE A 202 11.12 -14.38 -14.77
CA ILE A 202 11.11 -15.49 -13.81
C ILE A 202 11.65 -16.79 -14.43
N PHE A 203 11.48 -16.98 -15.75
CA PHE A 203 11.89 -18.17 -16.51
C PHE A 203 12.84 -17.79 -17.65
#